data_AF-A0A2V9NCJ8-F1
#
_entry.id   AF-A0A2V9NCJ8-F1
#
_cell.length_a   1.000
_cell.length_b   1.000
_cell.length_c   1.000
_cell.angle_alpha   90.00
_cell.angle_beta   90.00
_cell.angle_gamma   90.00
#
_symmetry.space_group_name_H-M   'P 1'
#
loop_
_entity.id
_entity.type
_entity.pdbx_description
1 polymer ?
#
loop_
_entity_poly.entity_id
_entity_poly.type
_entity_poly.pdbx_seq_one_letter_code
_entity_poly.pdbx_strand_id
1 'polypeptide(L)'
;MTEQARFMSKEELRTRLLGTWQLVSSVIRFEDGEFRDQLGYEPSGFLIYTAEGYVCAVLGAKNRLALATNDPGIATDAEFASEASPVQMAEC
;
A
#
# COMPACT_ATOMS: atom_id res chain seq x y z
N MET A 1 29.64 -14.92 -9.98
CA MET A 1 29.33 -13.62 -10.62
C MET A 1 28.86 -12.70 -9.53
N THR A 2 29.76 -11.90 -8.98
CA THR A 2 29.50 -11.05 -7.82
C THR A 2 28.79 -9.79 -8.29
N GLU A 3 27.53 -9.63 -7.91
CA GLU A 3 26.74 -8.42 -8.13
C GLU A 3 27.36 -7.29 -7.30
N GLN A 4 28.14 -6.42 -7.93
CA GLN A 4 28.57 -5.20 -7.28
C GLN A 4 27.34 -4.28 -7.19
N ALA A 5 26.85 -4.07 -5.98
CA ALA A 5 25.85 -3.05 -5.71
C ALA A 5 26.47 -1.69 -6.05
N ARG A 6 26.12 -1.14 -7.22
CA ARG A 6 26.48 0.21 -7.63
C ARG A 6 25.95 1.16 -6.57
N PHE A 7 26.83 1.85 -5.86
CA PHE A 7 26.46 3.03 -5.08
C PHE A 7 26.03 4.11 -6.06
N MET A 8 24.72 4.34 -6.13
CA MET A 8 24.14 5.43 -6.91
C MET A 8 24.24 6.74 -6.14
N SER A 9 24.40 7.85 -6.86
CA SER A 9 24.31 9.17 -6.24
C SER A 9 22.87 9.44 -5.78
N LYS A 10 22.70 10.33 -4.80
CA LYS A 10 21.37 10.74 -4.31
C LYS A 10 20.49 11.26 -5.45
N GLU A 11 21.07 11.97 -6.41
CA GLU A 11 20.35 12.54 -7.55
C GLU A 11 19.88 11.45 -8.50
N GLU A 12 20.73 10.46 -8.79
CA GLU A 12 20.35 9.31 -9.63
C GLU A 12 19.25 8.47 -8.96
N LEU A 13 19.32 8.28 -7.63
CA LEU A 13 18.26 7.63 -6.85
C LEU A 13 16.95 8.41 -6.91
N ARG A 14 17.01 9.73 -6.74
CA ARG A 14 15.84 10.61 -6.81
C ARG A 14 15.17 10.47 -8.17
N THR A 15 15.91 10.64 -9.26
CA THR A 15 15.36 10.53 -10.62
C THR A 15 14.72 9.16 -10.88
N ARG A 16 15.28 8.08 -10.31
CA ARG A 16 14.72 6.73 -10.46
C ARG A 16 13.45 6.51 -9.64
N LEU A 17 13.28 7.18 -8.50
CA LEU A 17 12.12 7.00 -7.63
C LEU A 17 10.89 7.80 -8.09
N LEU A 18 11.10 8.94 -8.76
CA LEU A 18 10.01 9.79 -9.23
C LEU A 18 9.07 9.05 -10.19
N GLY A 19 7.77 9.21 -9.95
CA GLY A 19 6.71 8.60 -10.74
C GLY A 19 5.75 7.76 -9.90
N THR A 20 4.98 6.92 -10.59
CA THR A 20 3.93 6.09 -10.01
C THR A 20 4.33 4.63 -10.06
N TRP A 21 4.27 3.97 -8.90
CA TRP A 21 4.60 2.57 -8.70
C TRP A 21 3.35 1.79 -8.38
N GLN A 22 3.17 0.65 -9.02
CA GLN A 22 2.06 -0.25 -8.72
C GLN A 22 2.41 -1.13 -7.53
N LEU A 23 1.47 -1.28 -6.60
CA LEU A 23 1.57 -2.23 -5.50
C LEU A 23 1.53 -3.68 -6.03
N VAL A 24 2.53 -4.47 -5.66
CA VAL A 24 2.62 -5.90 -6.00
C VAL A 24 2.26 -6.79 -4.81
N SER A 25 2.75 -6.44 -3.61
CA SER A 25 2.50 -7.17 -2.37
C SER A 25 2.64 -6.26 -1.16
N SER A 26 1.92 -6.56 -0.06
CA SER A 26 2.04 -5.84 1.20
C SER A 26 1.96 -6.81 2.37
N VAL A 27 3.04 -6.91 3.15
CA VAL A 27 3.16 -7.83 4.27
C VAL A 27 3.59 -7.07 5.52
N ILE A 28 3.00 -7.42 6.66
CA ILE A 28 3.50 -7.04 7.98
C ILE A 28 4.39 -8.18 8.47
N ARG A 29 5.58 -7.82 8.93
CA ARG A 29 6.51 -8.74 9.59
C ARG A 29 6.46 -8.52 11.09
N PHE A 30 6.23 -9.59 11.84
CA PHE A 30 6.22 -9.59 13.29
C PHE A 30 7.61 -9.91 13.85
N GLU A 31 7.80 -9.61 15.14
CA GLU A 31 9.08 -9.80 15.84
C GLU A 31 9.47 -11.28 15.96
N ASP A 32 8.48 -12.18 15.95
CA ASP A 32 8.64 -13.63 15.90
C ASP A 32 9.05 -14.16 14.51
N GLY A 33 9.10 -13.29 13.50
CA GLY A 33 9.42 -13.64 12.12
C GLY A 33 8.23 -14.13 11.29
N GLU A 34 7.01 -14.15 11.84
CA GLU A 34 5.81 -14.40 11.05
C GLU A 34 5.53 -13.25 10.08
N PHE A 35 4.94 -13.59 8.94
CA PHE A 35 4.44 -12.64 7.95
C PHE A 35 2.94 -12.80 7.81
N ARG A 36 2.22 -11.67 7.75
CA ARG A 36 0.80 -11.66 7.40
C ARG A 36 0.54 -10.62 6.34
N ASP A 37 -0.34 -10.94 5.40
CA ASP A 37 -0.76 -9.99 4.37
C ASP A 37 -1.51 -8.83 5.02
N GLN A 38 -0.98 -7.62 4.86
CA GLN A 38 -1.58 -6.43 5.46
C GLN A 38 -2.89 -6.05 4.76
N LEU A 39 -2.96 -6.27 3.45
CA LEU A 39 -4.05 -5.85 2.58
C LEU A 39 -4.74 -7.03 1.89
N GLY A 40 -4.60 -8.23 2.49
CA GLY A 40 -5.11 -9.48 1.92
C GLY A 40 -4.30 -9.99 0.73
N TYR A 41 -4.77 -11.11 0.16
CA TYR A 41 -4.05 -11.89 -0.87
C TYR A 41 -3.97 -11.20 -2.24
N GLU A 42 -4.89 -10.28 -2.55
CA GLU A 42 -4.86 -9.47 -3.78
C GLU A 42 -4.77 -7.99 -3.45
N PRO A 43 -3.59 -7.50 -3.01
CA PRO A 43 -3.39 -6.09 -2.78
C PRO A 43 -3.38 -5.33 -4.11
N SER A 44 -3.91 -4.12 -4.10
CA SER A 44 -3.92 -3.22 -5.24
C SER A 44 -3.68 -1.78 -4.79
N GLY A 45 -3.09 -0.97 -5.64
CA GLY A 45 -2.80 0.41 -5.28
C GLY A 45 -1.61 1.01 -5.99
N PHE A 46 -1.33 2.25 -5.64
CA PHE A 46 -0.25 3.04 -6.20
C PHE A 46 0.53 3.76 -5.10
N LEU A 47 1.84 3.88 -5.32
CA LEU A 47 2.74 4.74 -4.57
C LEU A 47 3.31 5.79 -5.53
N ILE A 48 3.15 7.07 -5.20
CA ILE A 48 3.47 8.19 -6.09
C ILE A 48 4.53 9.03 -5.41
N TYR A 49 5.69 9.17 -6.05
CA TYR A 49 6.76 10.08 -5.65
C TYR A 49 6.78 11.29 -6.58
N THR A 50 6.59 12.47 -6.01
CA THR A 50 6.56 13.71 -6.80
C THR A 50 7.89 14.46 -6.76
N ALA A 51 8.15 15.28 -7.77
CA ALA A 51 9.38 16.07 -7.87
C ALA A 51 9.47 17.14 -6.78
N GLU A 52 8.35 17.53 -6.19
CA GLU A 52 8.25 18.50 -5.09
C GLU A 52 8.62 17.87 -3.75
N GLY A 53 8.78 16.53 -3.69
CA GLY A 53 9.15 15.80 -2.49
C GLY A 53 7.98 15.23 -1.70
N TYR A 54 6.78 15.20 -2.29
CA TYR A 54 5.63 14.53 -1.69
C TYR A 54 5.62 13.04 -2.01
N VAL A 55 5.01 12.27 -1.10
CA VAL A 55 4.74 10.85 -1.26
C VAL A 55 3.26 10.62 -1.00
N CYS A 56 2.56 10.10 -2.00
CA CYS A 56 1.15 9.71 -1.87
C CYS A 56 1.03 8.19 -1.99
N ALA A 57 0.24 7.58 -1.11
CA ALA A 57 -0.02 6.15 -1.13
C ALA A 57 -1.53 5.89 -1.13
N VAL A 58 -1.99 5.17 -2.14
CA VAL A 58 -3.38 4.70 -2.23
C VAL A 58 -3.31 3.19 -2.29
N LEU A 59 -3.62 2.52 -1.18
CA LEU A 59 -3.45 1.08 -1.02
C LEU A 59 -4.74 0.43 -0.50
N GLY A 60 -5.12 -0.71 -1.05
CA GLY A 60 -6.29 -1.46 -0.59
C GLY A 60 -6.38 -2.87 -1.17
N ALA A 61 -7.30 -3.66 -0.63
CA ALA A 61 -7.63 -4.97 -1.17
C ALA A 61 -8.47 -4.82 -2.46
N LYS A 62 -8.12 -5.57 -3.51
CA LYS A 62 -8.84 -5.55 -4.79
C LYS A 62 -10.30 -6.02 -4.67
N ASN A 63 -10.57 -6.91 -3.71
CA ASN A 63 -11.88 -7.51 -3.46
C ASN A 63 -12.65 -6.82 -2.33
N ARG A 64 -12.47 -5.51 -2.14
CA ARG A 64 -13.30 -4.76 -1.19
C ARG A 64 -14.73 -4.72 -1.71
N LEU A 65 -15.62 -5.47 -1.07
CA LEU A 65 -17.06 -5.31 -1.27
C LEU A 65 -17.40 -3.87 -0.83
N ALA A 66 -18.11 -3.12 -1.68
CA ALA A 66 -18.71 -1.88 -1.23
C ALA A 66 -19.65 -2.20 -0.06
N LEU A 67 -19.65 -1.38 0.98
CA LEU A 67 -20.70 -1.44 1.98
C LEU A 67 -22.05 -1.41 1.25
N ALA A 68 -22.94 -2.35 1.59
CA ALA A 68 -24.27 -2.40 0.98
C ALA A 68 -25.08 -1.13 1.29
N THR A 69 -24.70 -0.42 2.36
CA THR A 69 -25.26 0.85 2.81
C THR A 69 -24.25 1.98 2.57
N ASN A 70 -24.71 3.03 1.90
CA ASN A 70 -23.91 4.22 1.56
C ASN A 70 -23.64 5.16 2.77
N ASP A 71 -24.02 4.72 3.98
CA ASP A 71 -23.84 5.42 5.26
C ASP A 71 -23.04 4.53 6.23
N PRO A 72 -21.76 4.86 6.48
CA PRO A 72 -20.91 4.11 7.41
C PRO A 72 -21.44 4.05 8.84
N GLY A 73 -22.35 4.94 9.23
CA GLY A 73 -22.92 4.98 10.59
C GLY A 73 -23.97 3.89 10.87
N ILE A 74 -24.44 3.19 9.82
CA ILE A 74 -25.49 2.16 9.92
C ILE A 74 -25.01 0.78 9.46
N ALA A 75 -23.74 0.65 9.05
CA ALA A 75 -23.16 -0.63 8.70
C ALA A 75 -23.04 -1.52 9.96
N THR A 76 -23.38 -2.79 9.79
CA THR A 76 -23.33 -3.80 10.84
C THR A 76 -21.90 -4.24 11.12
N ASP A 77 -21.63 -4.73 12.33
CA ASP A 77 -20.30 -5.25 12.70
C ASP A 77 -19.80 -6.35 11.75
N ALA A 78 -20.72 -7.12 11.14
CA ALA A 78 -20.40 -8.14 10.14
C ALA A 78 -19.99 -7.54 8.77
N GLU A 79 -20.53 -6.38 8.40
CA GLU A 79 -20.11 -5.64 7.20
C GLU A 79 -18.72 -5.03 7.44
N PHE A 80 -18.46 -4.45 8.61
CA PHE A 80 -17.12 -3.97 8.97
C PHE A 80 -16.07 -5.09 9.10
N ALA A 81 -16.43 -6.26 9.60
CA ALA A 81 -15.50 -7.39 9.70
C ALA A 81 -15.16 -8.04 8.35
N SER A 82 -16.04 -7.90 7.35
CA SER A 82 -15.78 -8.33 5.98
C SER A 82 -15.08 -7.24 5.14
N GLU A 83 -15.10 -5.98 5.59
CA GLU A 83 -14.17 -4.96 5.13
C GLU A 83 -12.76 -5.27 5.66
N ALA A 84 -11.95 -5.91 4.83
CA ALA A 84 -10.54 -6.13 5.11
C ALA A 84 -9.79 -4.79 5.19
N SER A 85 -9.68 -4.25 6.41
CA SER A 85 -8.86 -3.09 6.83
C SER A 85 -9.16 -1.76 6.13
N PRO A 86 -9.11 -0.62 6.84
CA PRO A 86 -9.26 0.69 6.19
C PRO A 86 -8.24 0.84 5.05
N VAL A 87 -8.70 1.38 3.91
CA VAL A 87 -7.81 1.91 2.89
C VAL A 87 -6.87 2.86 3.61
N GLN A 88 -5.58 2.52 3.60
CA GLN A 88 -4.58 3.40 4.18
C GLN A 88 -4.38 4.53 3.18
N MET A 89 -5.26 5.52 3.23
CA MET A 89 -5.07 6.80 2.59
C MET A 89 -4.02 7.52 3.41
N ALA A 90 -2.76 7.45 2.98
CA ALA A 90 -1.80 8.42 3.45
C ALA A 90 -2.26 9.76 2.86
N GLU A 91 -2.82 10.62 3.71
CA GLU A 91 -3.22 11.97 3.32
C GLU A 91 -2.03 12.67 2.65
N CYS A 92 -2.27 13.13 1.43
CA CYS A 92 -1.56 14.25 0.84
C CYS A 92 -2.43 15.49 1.12
#